data_AF-A0A955URI0-F1
#
_entry.id   AF-A0A955URI0-F1
#
_cell.length_a   1.000
_cell.length_b   1.000
_cell.length_c   1.000
_cell.angle_alpha   90.00
_cell.angle_beta   90.00
_cell.angle_gamma   90.00
#
_symmetry.space_group_name_H-M   'P 1'
#
loop_
_entity.id
_entity.type
_entity.pdbx_description
1 polymer ?
#
loop_
_entity_poly.entity_id
_entity_poly.type
_entity_poly.pdbx_seq_one_letter_code
_entity_poly.pdbx_strand_id
1 'polypeptide(L)' 'MDFGFSEEQGAIRDLAAKIFADHATVERIRAVEAQVDAGGEWFLESAWRALAEASLVGLALSEDVGGSGLGLIELCIML' A
#
# COMPACT_ATOMS: atom_id res chain seq x y z
N MET A 1 10.71 -4.64 27.47
CA MET A 1 10.56 -5.03 26.06
C MET A 1 9.38 -4.25 25.55
N ASP A 2 9.58 -3.46 24.51
CA ASP A 2 8.54 -2.61 23.92
C ASP A 2 8.18 -3.16 22.53
N PHE A 3 6.89 -3.36 22.30
CA PHE A 3 6.32 -3.86 21.04
C PHE A 3 5.40 -2.82 20.38
N GLY A 4 5.35 -1.60 20.95
CA GLY A 4 4.63 -0.50 20.34
C GLY A 4 5.29 -0.09 19.03
N PHE A 5 4.47 0.41 18.11
CA PHE A 5 4.98 1.05 16.92
C PHE A 5 5.63 2.40 17.26
N SER A 6 6.67 2.75 16.50
CA SER A 6 7.16 4.13 16.49
C SER A 6 6.10 5.07 15.91
N GLU A 7 6.28 6.37 16.11
CA GLU A 7 5.41 7.39 15.51
C GLU A 7 5.40 7.31 13.97
N GLU A 8 6.57 7.07 13.37
CA GLU A 8 6.72 6.88 11.92
C GLU A 8 5.97 5.64 11.42
N GLN A 9 6.10 4.52 12.12
CA GLN A 9 5.36 3.28 11.83
C GLN A 9 3.84 3.50 11.95
N GLY A 10 3.40 4.27 12.96
CA GLY A 10 2.01 4.67 13.13
C GLY A 10 1.50 5.49 11.94
N ALA A 11 2.28 6.47 11.48
CA ALA A 11 1.92 7.31 10.33
C ALA A 11 1.80 6.49 9.04
N ILE A 12 2.71 5.54 8.80
CA ILE A 12 2.66 4.63 7.65
C ILE A 12 1.37 3.79 7.68
N ARG A 13 1.05 3.20 8.83
CA ARG A 13 -0.16 2.41 9.01
C ARG A 13 -1.41 3.21 8.67
N ASP A 14 -1.52 4.41 9.22
CA ASP A 14 -2.72 5.23 9.10
C ASP A 14 -2.89 5.74 7.65
N LEU A 15 -1.79 6.06 6.96
CA LEU A 15 -1.80 6.44 5.54
C LEU A 15 -2.19 5.27 4.64
N ALA A 16 -1.58 4.10 4.83
CA ALA A 16 -1.92 2.89 4.08
C ALA A 16 -3.41 2.54 4.26
N ALA A 17 -3.89 2.52 5.51
CA ALA A 17 -5.29 2.24 5.83
C ALA A 17 -6.25 3.21 5.12
N LYS A 18 -5.91 4.51 5.07
CA LYS A 18 -6.71 5.51 4.36
C LYS A 18 -6.76 5.23 2.86
N ILE A 19 -5.62 4.96 2.22
CA ILE A 19 -5.56 4.66 0.79
C ILE A 19 -6.40 3.43 0.45
N PHE A 20 -6.28 2.35 1.24
CA PHE A 20 -7.10 1.15 1.01
C PHE A 20 -8.59 1.41 1.25
N ALA A 21 -8.97 2.19 2.27
CA ALA A 21 -10.37 2.55 2.49
C ALA A 21 -10.96 3.35 1.31
N ASP A 22 -10.19 4.28 0.73
CA ASP A 22 -10.63 5.13 -0.37
C ASP A 22 -10.65 4.37 -1.72
N HIS A 23 -9.75 3.40 -1.91
CA HIS A 23 -9.53 2.76 -3.21
C HIS A 23 -10.00 1.31 -3.34
N ALA A 24 -9.97 0.53 -2.26
CA ALA A 24 -10.32 -0.89 -2.23
C ALA A 24 -11.75 -1.12 -1.67
N THR A 25 -12.72 -0.33 -2.13
CA THR A 25 -14.12 -0.55 -1.75
C THR A 25 -14.65 -1.85 -2.36
N VAL A 26 -15.67 -2.44 -1.74
CA VAL A 26 -16.28 -3.70 -2.20
C VAL A 26 -16.75 -3.60 -3.66
N GLU A 27 -17.32 -2.46 -4.05
CA GLU A 27 -17.79 -2.20 -5.41
C GLU A 27 -16.64 -2.20 -6.42
N ARG A 28 -15.52 -1.58 -6.07
CA ARG A 28 -14.33 -1.52 -6.93
C ARG A 28 -13.66 -2.88 -7.05
N ILE A 29 -13.56 -3.62 -5.95
CA ILE A 29 -13.02 -4.98 -5.96
C ILE A 29 -13.86 -5.88 -6.88
N ARG A 30 -15.19 -5.85 -6.74
CA ARG A 30 -16.10 -6.62 -7.62
C ARG A 30 -15.96 -6.22 -9.09
N ALA A 31 -15.74 -4.94 -9.37
CA ALA A 31 -15.51 -4.49 -10.74
C ALA A 31 -14.21 -5.06 -11.32
N VAL A 32 -13.13 -5.13 -10.53
CA VAL A 32 -11.87 -5.78 -10.94
C VAL A 32 -12.06 -7.27 -11.13
N GLU A 33 -12.75 -7.97 -10.23
CA GLU A 33 -13.05 -9.41 -10.38
C GLU A 33 -13.77 -9.69 -11.71
N ALA A 34 -14.78 -8.88 -12.06
CA ALA A 34 -15.49 -9.00 -13.33
C ALA A 34 -14.58 -8.69 -14.54
N GLN A 35 -13.63 -7.76 -14.41
CA GLN A 35 -12.63 -7.50 -15.44
C GLN A 35 -11.71 -8.70 -15.63
N VAL A 36 -11.25 -9.35 -14.55
CA VAL A 36 -10.42 -10.56 -14.61
C VAL A 36 -11.14 -11.68 -15.36
N ASP A 37 -12.42 -11.92 -15.07
CA ASP A 37 -13.23 -12.93 -15.78
C ASP A 37 -13.34 -12.63 -17.29
N ALA A 38 -13.27 -11.35 -17.67
CA ALA A 38 -13.26 -10.90 -19.06
C ALA A 38 -11.86 -10.84 -19.69
N GLY A 39 -10.81 -11.28 -18.98
CA GLY A 39 -9.42 -11.24 -19.45
C GLY A 39 -8.73 -9.87 -19.32
N GLY A 40 -9.27 -9.00 -18.46
CA GLY A 40 -8.70 -7.70 -18.11
C GLY A 40 -7.69 -7.75 -16.96
N GLU A 41 -7.38 -6.57 -16.41
CA GLU A 41 -6.41 -6.42 -15.33
C GLU A 41 -6.91 -6.99 -14.00
N TRP A 42 -5.98 -7.50 -13.18
CA TRP A 42 -6.26 -8.18 -11.91
C TRP A 42 -6.03 -7.30 -10.67
N PHE A 43 -5.64 -6.05 -10.86
CA PHE A 43 -5.30 -5.14 -9.77
C PHE A 43 -6.06 -3.81 -9.88
N LEU A 44 -6.22 -3.15 -8.74
CA LEU A 44 -6.78 -1.81 -8.67
C LEU A 44 -5.71 -0.78 -9.04
N GLU A 45 -5.66 -0.35 -10.30
CA GLU A 45 -4.69 0.64 -10.76
C GLU A 45 -4.70 1.91 -9.91
N SER A 46 -5.90 2.38 -9.52
CA SER A 46 -6.03 3.58 -8.68
C SER A 46 -5.40 3.41 -7.29
N ALA A 47 -5.49 2.22 -6.69
CA ALA A 47 -4.87 1.94 -5.39
C ALA A 47 -3.35 1.91 -5.53
N TRP A 48 -2.84 1.21 -6.56
CA TRP A 48 -1.39 1.14 -6.81
C TRP A 48 -0.79 2.51 -7.08
N ARG A 49 -1.48 3.33 -7.87
CA ARG A 49 -1.05 4.70 -8.16
C ARG A 49 -1.03 5.55 -6.88
N ALA A 50 -2.05 5.46 -6.04
CA ALA A 50 -2.09 6.19 -4.77
C ALA A 50 -0.95 5.78 -3.82
N LEU A 51 -0.64 4.48 -3.74
CA LEU A 51 0.51 3.99 -2.96
C LEU A 51 1.85 4.53 -3.51
N ALA A 52 2.01 4.61 -4.83
CA ALA A 52 3.20 5.15 -5.47
C ALA A 52 3.36 6.65 -5.23
N GLU A 53 2.28 7.42 -5.36
CA GLU A 53 2.25 8.86 -5.08
C GLU A 53 2.57 9.15 -3.60
N ALA A 54 2.17 8.25 -2.69
CA ALA A 54 2.50 8.29 -1.28
C ALA A 54 3.90 7.74 -0.93
N SER A 55 4.70 7.33 -1.91
CA SER A 55 6.02 6.69 -1.73
C SER A 55 5.99 5.39 -0.90
N LEU A 56 4.83 4.74 -0.76
CA LEU A 56 4.67 3.53 0.04
C LEU A 56 5.18 2.26 -0.66
N VAL A 57 5.31 2.30 -2.00
CA VAL A 57 5.80 1.16 -2.80
C VAL A 57 7.30 0.90 -2.58
N GLY A 58 8.05 1.96 -2.24
CA GLY A 58 9.50 1.91 -2.04
C GLY A 58 9.94 1.85 -0.58
N LEU A 59 9.04 1.59 0.37
CA LEU A 59 9.33 1.67 1.81
C LEU A 59 10.58 0.89 2.21
N ALA A 60 10.60 -0.40 1.88
CA ALA A 60 11.69 -1.30 2.23
C ALA A 60 12.85 -1.31 1.20
N LEU A 61 12.83 -0.39 0.23
CA LEU A 61 13.91 -0.23 -0.73
C LEU A 61 14.91 0.80 -0.20
N SER A 62 16.18 0.60 -0.57
CA SER A 62 17.26 1.50 -0.19
C SER A 62 17.16 2.84 -0.93
N GLU A 63 17.68 3.90 -0.31
CA GLU A 63 17.63 5.26 -0.86
C GLU A 63 18.41 5.43 -2.18
N ASP A 64 19.44 4.61 -2.40
CA ASP A 64 20.25 4.60 -3.63
C ASP A 64 19.46 4.21 -4.88
N VAL A 65 18.34 3.49 -4.69
CA VAL A 65 17.38 3.16 -5.74
C VAL A 65 16.09 3.98 -5.65
N GLY A 66 16.08 5.06 -4.86
CA GLY A 66 14.94 5.94 -4.67
C GLY A 66 13.87 5.42 -3.70
N GLY A 67 14.23 4.47 -2.83
CA GLY A 67 13.37 3.99 -1.75
C GLY A 67 13.42 4.86 -0.48
N SER A 68 12.63 4.49 0.53
CA SER A 68 12.56 5.23 1.80
C SER A 68 13.62 4.80 2.82
N GLY A 69 14.40 3.75 2.53
CA GLY A 69 15.42 3.23 3.44
C GLY A 69 14.86 2.55 4.71
N LEU A 70 13.55 2.31 4.77
CA LEU A 70 12.90 1.64 5.89
C LEU A 70 13.05 0.12 5.79
N GLY A 71 12.49 -0.61 6.75
CA GLY A 71 12.69 -2.04 6.89
C GLY A 71 11.49 -2.89 6.54
N LEU A 72 11.67 -4.19 6.80
CA LEU A 72 10.63 -5.20 6.64
C LEU A 72 9.41 -4.95 7.55
N ILE A 73 9.61 -4.32 8.71
CA ILE A 73 8.53 -4.06 9.66
C ILE A 73 7.56 -3.02 9.08
N GLU A 74 8.07 -1.93 8.53
CA GLU A 74 7.24 -0.89 7.88
C GLU A 74 6.51 -1.44 6.66
N LEU A 75 7.18 -2.32 5.89
CA LEU A 75 6.53 -3.04 4.80
C LEU A 75 5.37 -3.92 5.30
N CYS A 76 5.57 -4.68 6.38
CA CYS A 76 4.52 -5.50 7.00
C CYS A 76 3.38 -4.68 7.60
N ILE A 77 3.64 -3.43 8.01
CA ILE A 77 2.61 -2.53 8.53
C ILE A 77 1.75 -1.97 7.39
N MET A 78 2.34 -1.77 6.21
CA MET A 78 1.65 -1.27 5.03
C MET A 78 0.75 -2.33 4.37
N LEU A 79 1.17 -3.61 4.35
CA LEU A 79 0.46 -4.74 3.74
C LEU A 79 -0.75 -5.22 4.56
#